data_AF-A0A7V3T408-F1
#
_entry.id   AF-A0A7V3T408-F1
#
_cell.length_a   1.000
_cell.length_b   1.000
_cell.length_c   1.000
_cell.angle_alpha   90.00
_cell.angle_beta   90.00
_cell.angle_gamma   90.00
#
_symmetry.space_group_name_H-M   'P 1'
#
loop_
_entity.id
_entity.type
_entity.pdbx_description
1 polymer ?
#
loop_
_entity_poly.entity_id
_entity_poly.type
_entity_poly.pdbx_seq_one_letter_code
_entity_poly.pdbx_strand_id
1 'polypeptide(L)'
;MALLLSGSPAWPADSPTIPVGLDAYRQWDRWPCHRIGVRAYLRSTYDRRGGNEAADASHFLYQEADDFNVTLDVAGPGVLYFARYNHWHGSPWHYEVDGVDWIVSETATANPVEAKKRFTHTVFLPEDVFPHPLTWTWPTTRGADLMWV
;
A
#
# COMPACT_ATOMS: atom_id res chain seq x y z
N MET A 1 -24.95 1.64 26.47
CA MET A 1 -24.48 2.52 25.38
C MET A 1 -24.65 1.73 24.08
N ALA A 2 -25.69 2.04 23.29
CA ALA A 2 -26.02 1.29 22.09
C ALA A 2 -25.15 1.78 20.93
N LEU A 3 -24.33 0.87 20.37
CA LEU A 3 -23.56 1.12 19.16
C LEU A 3 -24.54 1.05 17.98
N LEU A 4 -24.87 2.18 17.37
CA LEU A 4 -25.59 2.20 16.11
C LEU A 4 -24.64 1.71 15.03
N LEU A 5 -24.84 0.48 14.56
CA LEU A 5 -24.26 -0.02 13.31
C LEU A 5 -24.84 0.82 12.17
N SER A 6 -24.13 1.89 11.78
CA SER A 6 -24.42 2.59 10.55
C SER A 6 -24.15 1.61 9.40
N GLY A 7 -25.21 1.07 8.81
CA GLY A 7 -25.10 0.26 7.61
C GLY A 7 -24.32 1.02 6.54
N SER A 8 -23.36 0.37 5.90
CA SER A 8 -22.63 0.94 4.78
C SER A 8 -23.64 1.47 3.76
N PRO A 9 -23.50 2.72 3.28
CA PRO A 9 -24.39 3.24 2.26
C PRO A 9 -24.33 2.33 1.03
N ALA A 10 -25.49 1.82 0.60
CA ALA A 10 -25.59 1.05 -0.63
C ALA A 10 -25.30 1.98 -1.81
N TRP A 11 -24.30 1.64 -2.61
CA TRP A 11 -24.01 2.36 -3.84
C TRP A 11 -25.18 2.13 -4.83
N PRO A 12 -25.70 3.18 -5.49
CA PRO A 12 -26.68 3.01 -6.56
C PRO A 12 -26.13 2.05 -7.61
N ALA A 13 -26.94 1.10 -8.09
CA ALA A 13 -26.54 0.10 -9.08
C ALA A 13 -26.00 0.73 -10.39
N ASP A 14 -26.44 1.95 -10.71
CA ASP A 14 -26.01 2.72 -11.88
C ASP A 14 -24.78 3.62 -11.62
N SER A 15 -24.10 3.45 -10.48
CA SER A 15 -22.88 4.22 -10.19
C SER A 15 -21.80 3.86 -11.20
N PRO A 16 -21.13 4.84 -11.82
CA PRO A 16 -20.05 4.55 -12.75
C PRO A 16 -18.94 3.79 -12.02
N THR A 17 -18.49 2.68 -12.61
CA THR A 17 -17.35 1.92 -12.12
C THR A 17 -16.15 2.85 -11.98
N ILE A 18 -15.52 2.84 -10.81
CA ILE A 18 -14.29 3.59 -10.57
C ILE A 18 -13.16 2.79 -11.23
N PRO A 19 -12.45 3.33 -12.24
CA PRO A 19 -11.30 2.64 -12.78
C PRO A 19 -10.17 2.66 -11.75
N VAL A 20 -9.66 1.47 -11.44
CA VAL A 20 -8.57 1.18 -10.49
C VAL A 20 -7.54 0.26 -11.18
N GLY A 21 -6.31 0.20 -10.69
CA GLY A 21 -5.27 -0.64 -11.29
C GLY A 21 -5.14 -0.47 -12.81
N LEU A 22 -5.23 -1.57 -13.57
CA LEU A 22 -5.12 -1.56 -15.03
C LEU A 22 -6.27 -0.80 -15.72
N ASP A 23 -7.44 -0.75 -15.11
CA ASP A 23 -8.57 -0.01 -15.69
C ASP A 23 -8.30 1.49 -15.72
N ALA A 24 -7.51 2.02 -14.79
CA ALA A 24 -7.10 3.43 -14.79
C ALA A 24 -6.31 3.80 -16.06
N TYR A 25 -5.56 2.85 -16.63
CA TYR A 25 -4.83 3.05 -17.88
C TYR A 25 -5.68 2.78 -19.12
N ARG A 26 -6.68 1.90 -19.02
CA ARG A 26 -7.53 1.49 -20.16
C ARG A 26 -8.73 2.39 -20.37
N GLN A 27 -9.22 3.04 -19.32
CA GLN A 27 -10.38 3.93 -19.34
C GLN A 27 -9.95 5.40 -19.38
N TRP A 28 -9.03 5.72 -20.30
CA TRP A 28 -8.47 7.07 -20.42
C TRP A 28 -9.53 8.14 -20.71
N ASP A 29 -10.60 7.76 -21.41
CA ASP A 29 -11.79 8.58 -21.68
C ASP A 29 -12.51 9.04 -20.40
N ARG A 30 -12.32 8.32 -19.28
CA ARG A 30 -12.89 8.66 -17.96
C ARG A 30 -12.02 9.60 -17.14
N TRP A 31 -10.78 9.89 -17.56
CA TRP A 31 -9.87 10.77 -16.83
C TRP A 31 -10.47 12.17 -16.52
N PRO A 32 -11.22 12.83 -17.43
CA PRO A 32 -11.80 14.14 -17.15
C PRO A 32 -13.00 14.10 -16.18
N CYS A 33 -13.51 12.91 -15.83
CA CYS A 33 -14.67 12.80 -14.95
C CYS A 33 -14.28 13.13 -13.50
N HIS A 34 -15.00 14.08 -12.90
CA HIS A 34 -14.84 14.37 -11.48
C HIS A 34 -15.44 13.27 -10.61
N ARG A 35 -14.66 12.84 -9.61
CA ARG A 35 -15.14 11.96 -8.53
C ARG A 35 -15.50 12.86 -7.35
N ILE A 36 -16.78 12.90 -7.00
CA ILE A 36 -17.28 13.68 -5.86
C ILE A 36 -17.40 12.76 -4.65
N GLY A 37 -17.22 13.30 -3.44
CA GLY A 37 -17.35 12.53 -2.20
C GLY A 37 -16.14 11.65 -1.86
N VAL A 38 -15.03 11.80 -2.58
CA VAL A 38 -13.76 11.15 -2.28
C VAL A 38 -12.79 12.13 -1.62
N ARG A 39 -11.91 11.62 -0.76
CA ARG A 39 -10.80 12.38 -0.20
C ARG A 39 -9.54 11.53 -0.29
N ALA A 40 -8.51 12.08 -0.93
CA ALA A 40 -7.20 11.46 -0.97
C ALA A 40 -6.43 11.78 0.31
N TYR A 41 -5.80 10.76 0.88
CA TYR A 41 -4.84 10.91 1.97
C TYR A 41 -3.56 10.19 1.59
N LEU A 42 -2.43 10.75 1.99
CA LEU A 42 -1.14 10.11 1.94
C LEU A 42 -0.54 10.15 3.33
N ARG A 43 -0.01 9.00 3.75
CA ARG A 43 0.77 8.87 4.98
C ARG A 43 2.09 8.21 4.63
N SER A 44 3.15 8.65 5.29
CA SER A 44 4.48 8.05 5.20
C SER A 44 5.24 8.27 6.50
N THR A 45 6.45 7.73 6.55
CA THR A 45 7.41 7.84 7.66
C THR A 45 8.21 9.14 7.65
N TYR A 46 7.76 10.17 6.93
CA TYR A 46 8.47 11.43 6.77
C TYR A 46 8.64 12.19 8.10
N ASP A 47 9.71 12.96 8.20
CA ASP A 47 9.94 13.89 9.30
C ASP A 47 8.87 14.99 9.27
N ARG A 48 8.02 14.97 10.30
CA ARG A 48 6.90 15.91 10.45
C ARG A 48 7.36 17.35 10.70
N ARG A 49 8.63 17.56 11.03
CA ARG A 49 9.27 18.89 11.14
C ARG A 49 9.88 19.36 9.82
N GLY A 50 9.98 18.49 8.81
CA GLY A 50 10.52 18.81 7.48
C GLY A 50 12.05 18.82 7.39
N GLY A 51 12.76 18.22 8.35
CA GLY A 51 14.22 18.21 8.42
C GLY A 51 14.90 17.01 7.73
N ASN A 52 14.13 16.04 7.23
CA ASN A 52 14.63 14.81 6.59
C ASN A 52 15.47 13.92 7.55
N GLU A 53 15.09 13.91 8.84
CA GLU A 53 15.70 13.04 9.83
C GLU A 53 15.63 11.56 9.40
N ALA A 54 16.75 10.84 9.52
CA ALA A 54 16.88 9.45 9.09
C ALA A 54 16.36 9.18 7.66
N ALA A 55 16.50 10.15 6.75
CA ALA A 55 16.00 10.09 5.38
C ALA A 55 14.48 9.84 5.27
N ASP A 56 13.69 10.45 6.17
CA ASP A 56 12.23 10.36 6.17
C ASP A 56 11.71 8.91 6.33
N ALA A 57 12.48 8.09 7.04
CA ALA A 57 12.29 6.64 7.05
C ALA A 57 11.91 6.05 8.41
N SER A 58 11.85 6.86 9.48
CA SER A 58 11.69 6.35 10.86
C SER A 58 10.48 6.90 11.61
N HIS A 59 9.73 7.86 11.05
CA HIS A 59 8.63 8.50 11.77
C HIS A 59 7.32 7.73 11.62
N PHE A 60 7.27 6.53 12.20
CA PHE A 60 6.07 5.71 12.32
C PHE A 60 4.93 6.44 13.05
N LEU A 61 3.70 5.92 12.95
CA LEU A 61 2.54 6.45 13.66
C LEU A 61 2.62 6.07 15.14
N TYR A 62 2.85 4.78 15.40
CA TYR A 62 3.18 4.21 16.70
C TYR A 62 3.88 2.86 16.49
N GLN A 63 4.33 2.25 17.58
CA GLN A 63 5.07 0.99 17.60
C GLN A 63 4.42 0.06 18.63
N GLU A 64 4.18 -1.20 18.24
CA GLU A 64 3.57 -2.20 19.13
C GLU A 64 4.61 -3.17 19.71
N ALA A 65 5.69 -3.42 18.97
CA ALA A 65 6.84 -4.22 19.38
C ALA A 65 8.13 -3.70 18.71
N ASP A 66 9.30 -4.17 19.14
CA ASP A 66 10.61 -3.74 18.63
C ASP A 66 10.73 -3.85 17.10
N ASP A 67 10.07 -4.85 16.51
CA ASP A 67 10.05 -5.15 15.07
C ASP A 67 8.69 -4.86 14.41
N PHE A 68 7.70 -4.33 15.15
CA PHE A 68 6.34 -4.13 14.66
C PHE A 68 5.93 -2.66 14.77
N ASN A 69 6.07 -1.94 13.66
CA ASN A 69 5.85 -0.51 13.55
C ASN A 69 4.67 -0.20 12.63
N VAL A 70 3.75 0.66 13.10
CA VAL A 70 2.55 1.00 12.35
C VAL A 70 2.77 2.30 11.56
N THR A 71 2.57 2.25 10.25
CA THR A 71 2.74 3.40 9.34
C THR A 71 1.41 4.07 8.97
N LEU A 72 0.34 3.29 8.97
CA LEU A 72 -1.02 3.70 8.61
C LEU A 72 -2.02 2.96 9.50
N ASP A 73 -2.91 3.72 10.13
CA ASP A 73 -4.06 3.20 10.87
C ASP A 73 -5.23 4.15 10.60
N VAL A 74 -6.28 3.64 9.96
CA VAL A 74 -7.42 4.43 9.46
C VAL A 74 -8.70 3.65 9.71
N ALA A 75 -9.64 4.30 10.39
CA ALA A 75 -10.99 3.77 10.58
C ALA A 75 -11.95 4.25 9.50
N GLY A 76 -12.87 3.37 9.11
CA GLY A 76 -13.96 3.67 8.17
C GLY A 76 -13.70 3.21 6.74
N PRO A 77 -14.67 3.43 5.84
CA PRO A 77 -14.59 2.93 4.47
C PRO A 77 -13.51 3.66 3.66
N GLY A 78 -12.75 2.90 2.88
CA GLY A 78 -11.69 3.43 2.04
C GLY A 78 -11.09 2.37 1.13
N VAL A 79 -10.13 2.79 0.30
CA VAL A 79 -9.33 1.91 -0.56
C VAL A 79 -7.89 2.38 -0.49
N LEU A 80 -6.96 1.46 -0.23
CA LEU A 80 -5.54 1.71 -0.37
C LEU A 80 -5.17 1.49 -1.84
N TYR A 81 -4.85 2.56 -2.57
CA TYR A 81 -4.53 2.49 -4.00
C TYR A 81 -3.05 2.34 -4.32
N PHE A 82 -2.19 2.64 -3.35
CA PHE A 82 -0.76 2.65 -3.56
C PHE A 82 -0.01 2.45 -2.26
N ALA A 83 0.90 1.49 -2.26
CA ALA A 83 1.87 1.29 -1.20
C ALA A 83 3.29 1.28 -1.78
N ARG A 84 4.21 1.91 -1.05
CA ARG A 84 5.62 1.98 -1.40
C ARG A 84 6.48 1.73 -0.18
N TYR A 85 7.39 0.77 -0.30
CA TYR A 85 8.36 0.44 0.74
C TYR A 85 9.76 0.73 0.21
N ASN A 86 10.45 1.67 0.84
CA ASN A 86 11.79 2.07 0.43
C ASN A 86 12.85 1.40 1.29
N HIS A 87 14.00 1.10 0.65
CA HIS A 87 15.23 0.70 1.33
C HIS A 87 15.08 -0.61 2.14
N TRP A 88 15.35 -0.57 3.45
CA TRP A 88 15.42 -1.72 4.35
C TRP A 88 14.14 -1.94 5.17
N HIS A 89 13.06 -1.19 4.90
CA HIS A 89 11.75 -1.43 5.51
C HIS A 89 11.05 -2.64 4.88
N GLY A 90 11.85 -3.66 4.55
CA GLY A 90 11.51 -4.81 3.75
C GLY A 90 10.42 -5.66 4.37
N SER A 91 10.02 -6.65 3.59
CA SER A 91 8.92 -7.54 3.95
C SER A 91 9.31 -8.60 5.00
N PRO A 92 8.34 -9.24 5.70
CA PRO A 92 6.89 -9.17 5.49
C PRO A 92 6.25 -7.86 5.95
N TRP A 93 5.15 -7.47 5.30
CA TRP A 93 4.27 -6.38 5.71
C TRP A 93 2.89 -6.95 6.09
N HIS A 94 2.31 -6.40 7.16
CA HIS A 94 1.00 -6.76 7.66
C HIS A 94 -0.04 -5.73 7.17
N TYR A 95 -1.09 -6.22 6.53
CA TYR A 95 -2.24 -5.45 6.08
C TYR A 95 -3.48 -5.95 6.84
N GLU A 96 -3.81 -5.29 7.95
CA GLU A 96 -5.03 -5.58 8.68
C GLU A 96 -6.22 -4.86 8.02
N VAL A 97 -7.16 -5.64 7.50
CA VAL A 97 -8.37 -5.13 6.85
C VAL A 97 -9.59 -5.76 7.51
N ASP A 98 -10.44 -4.91 8.10
CA ASP A 98 -11.67 -5.34 8.80
C ASP A 98 -11.42 -6.45 9.85
N GLY A 99 -10.28 -6.37 10.55
CA GLY A 99 -9.87 -7.33 11.59
C GLY A 99 -9.22 -8.61 11.06
N VAL A 100 -8.91 -8.69 9.76
CA VAL A 100 -8.18 -9.80 9.13
C VAL A 100 -6.78 -9.35 8.78
N ASP A 101 -5.77 -10.03 9.35
CA ASP A 101 -4.36 -9.79 9.03
C ASP A 101 -3.93 -10.52 7.76
N TRP A 102 -3.54 -9.75 6.74
CA TRP A 102 -2.98 -10.25 5.50
C TRP A 102 -1.48 -9.99 5.44
N ILE A 103 -0.70 -11.06 5.32
CA ILE A 103 0.75 -10.97 5.22
C ILE A 103 1.15 -10.90 3.75
N VAL A 104 1.80 -9.80 3.37
CA VAL A 104 2.38 -9.59 2.04
C VAL A 104 3.89 -9.65 2.16
N SER A 105 4.54 -10.40 1.27
CA SER A 105 6.00 -10.49 1.24
C SER A 105 6.58 -10.16 -0.12
N GLU A 106 7.87 -9.88 -0.16
CA GLU A 106 8.67 -9.85 -1.39
C GLU A 106 9.91 -10.73 -1.17
N THR A 107 10.22 -11.55 -2.16
CA THR A 107 11.24 -12.60 -2.10
C THR A 107 12.65 -12.16 -1.67
N ALA A 108 13.08 -10.94 -2.01
CA ALA A 108 14.43 -10.43 -1.78
C ALA A 108 14.57 -9.55 -0.53
N THR A 109 13.54 -8.80 -0.14
CA THR A 109 13.65 -7.73 0.86
C THR A 109 13.71 -8.21 2.30
N ALA A 110 13.37 -9.46 2.58
CA ALA A 110 13.60 -10.06 3.90
C ALA A 110 15.11 -10.16 4.24
N ASN A 111 15.99 -10.23 3.22
CA ASN A 111 17.43 -10.10 3.39
C ASN A 111 18.09 -9.46 2.16
N PRO A 112 18.14 -8.11 2.11
CA PRO A 112 18.54 -7.39 0.90
C PRO A 112 20.05 -7.42 0.65
N VAL A 113 20.87 -7.72 1.67
CA VAL A 113 22.35 -7.67 1.60
C VAL A 113 22.92 -8.63 0.55
N GLU A 114 22.26 -9.77 0.34
CA GLU A 114 22.68 -10.78 -0.64
C GLU A 114 21.66 -11.04 -1.75
N ALA A 115 20.54 -10.31 -1.74
CA ALA A 115 19.42 -10.52 -2.65
C ALA A 115 19.86 -10.57 -4.12
N LYS A 116 20.71 -9.63 -4.55
CA LYS A 116 21.20 -9.55 -5.95
C LYS A 116 22.06 -10.75 -6.38
N LYS A 117 22.64 -11.49 -5.43
CA LYS A 117 23.41 -12.72 -5.73
C LYS A 117 22.51 -13.95 -5.73
N ARG A 118 21.47 -13.94 -4.90
CA ARG A 118 20.58 -15.09 -4.66
C ARG A 118 19.41 -15.17 -5.64
N PHE A 119 18.88 -14.02 -6.07
CA PHE A 119 17.66 -13.95 -6.86
C PHE A 119 17.95 -13.36 -8.23
N THR A 120 17.61 -14.11 -9.27
CA THR A 120 17.61 -13.64 -10.66
C THR A 120 16.24 -13.08 -11.08
N HIS A 121 15.19 -13.44 -10.34
CA HIS A 121 13.83 -12.95 -10.48
C HIS A 121 13.20 -12.84 -9.10
N THR A 122 12.37 -11.81 -8.92
CA THR A 122 11.77 -11.46 -7.63
C THR A 122 10.31 -11.10 -7.80
N VAL A 123 9.49 -11.57 -6.86
CA VAL A 123 8.04 -11.45 -6.88
C VAL A 123 7.51 -11.03 -5.52
N PHE A 124 6.31 -10.45 -5.53
CA PHE A 124 5.49 -10.33 -4.33
C PHE A 124 4.80 -11.67 -4.04
N LEU A 125 4.49 -11.90 -2.77
CA LEU A 125 3.78 -13.08 -2.28
C LEU A 125 2.55 -12.64 -1.49
N PRO A 126 1.37 -13.24 -1.71
CA PRO A 126 1.08 -14.22 -2.76
C PRO A 126 1.08 -13.60 -4.17
N GLU A 127 1.63 -14.29 -5.17
CA GLU A 127 1.96 -13.68 -6.48
C GLU A 127 0.73 -13.29 -7.32
N ASP A 128 -0.35 -14.06 -7.23
CA ASP A 128 -1.56 -13.93 -8.06
C ASP A 128 -2.31 -12.61 -7.85
N VAL A 129 -2.19 -12.00 -6.66
CA VAL A 129 -2.81 -10.71 -6.35
C VAL A 129 -1.95 -9.50 -6.72
N PHE A 130 -0.71 -9.71 -7.17
CA PHE A 130 0.25 -8.66 -7.50
C PHE A 130 0.68 -8.69 -8.98
N PRO A 131 -0.23 -8.40 -9.93
CA PRO A 131 0.06 -8.53 -11.35
C PRO A 131 1.00 -7.44 -11.87
N HIS A 132 1.96 -7.82 -12.70
CA HIS A 132 2.70 -6.88 -13.54
C HIS A 132 1.78 -6.30 -14.64
N PRO A 133 1.87 -4.99 -15.00
CA PRO A 133 2.84 -3.98 -14.58
C PRO A 133 2.39 -3.09 -13.40
N LEU A 134 1.42 -3.52 -12.59
CA LEU A 134 0.95 -2.75 -11.42
C LEU A 134 1.84 -2.94 -10.20
N THR A 135 2.83 -3.82 -10.27
CA THR A 135 3.69 -4.17 -9.14
C THR A 135 5.12 -4.30 -9.61
N TRP A 136 6.04 -3.72 -8.84
CA TRP A 136 7.46 -3.70 -9.14
C TRP A 136 8.26 -3.93 -7.86
N THR A 137 9.13 -4.93 -7.89
CA THR A 137 9.91 -5.32 -6.72
C THR A 137 11.18 -4.47 -6.58
N TRP A 138 11.71 -4.42 -5.36
CA TRP A 138 12.89 -3.64 -4.99
C TRP A 138 14.10 -3.82 -5.93
N PRO A 139 14.48 -5.05 -6.36
CA PRO A 139 15.61 -5.20 -7.29
C PRO A 139 15.37 -4.53 -8.63
N THR A 140 14.14 -4.56 -9.15
CA THR A 140 13.77 -4.01 -10.45
C THR A 140 13.77 -2.48 -10.43
N THR A 141 13.18 -1.89 -9.40
CA THR A 141 13.13 -0.43 -9.21
C THR A 141 14.44 0.15 -8.69
N ARG A 142 15.33 -0.71 -8.17
CA ARG A 142 16.62 -0.38 -7.55
C ARG A 142 16.49 0.44 -6.26
N GLY A 143 15.45 0.19 -5.47
CA GLY A 143 15.33 0.86 -4.18
C GLY A 143 13.94 0.83 -3.53
N ALA A 144 12.91 0.35 -4.22
CA ALA A 144 11.54 0.39 -3.72
C ALA A 144 10.68 -0.80 -4.16
N ASP A 145 9.89 -1.33 -3.25
CA ASP A 145 8.72 -2.13 -3.61
C ASP A 145 7.56 -1.18 -3.90
N LEU A 146 6.92 -1.35 -5.06
CA LEU A 146 5.82 -0.49 -5.53
C LEU A 146 4.61 -1.36 -5.84
N MET A 147 3.47 -1.03 -5.22
CA MET A 147 2.21 -1.73 -5.39
C MET A 147 1.11 -0.72 -5.73
N TRP A 148 0.52 -0.83 -6.91
CA TRP A 148 -0.62 -0.04 -7.41
C TRP A 148 -1.90 -0.89 -7.52
N VAL A 149 -2.06 -1.85 -6.62
CA VAL A 149 -3.19 -2.79 -6.55
C VAL A 149 -4.21 -2.34 -5.52
#